data_AF-A0A317AMS2-F1
#
_entry.id   AF-A0A317AMS2-F1
#
_cell.length_a   1.000
_cell.length_b   1.000
_cell.length_c   1.000
_cell.angle_alpha   90.00
_cell.angle_beta   90.00
_cell.angle_gamma   90.00
#
_symmetry.space_group_name_H-M   'P 1'
#
loop_
_entity.id
_entity.type
_entity.pdbx_description
1 polymer ?
#
loop_
_entity_poly.entity_id
_entity_poly.type
_entity_poly.pdbx_seq_one_letter_code
_entity_poly.pdbx_strand_id
1 'polypeptide(L)'
;MERSRDITLRNLLRKVYLAGGYDELKEGQTEQQRIRKSRVPIANFAAALRMGTAGEGSGQVLEDEEVECLLANQIYKGLMKGYISREHNMVVMNKKGAFPGTGV
;
A
#
# COMPACT_ATOMS: atom_id res chain seq x y z
N MET A 1 4.14 -20.69 7.55
CA MET A 1 3.68 -20.31 6.19
C MET A 1 2.89 -19.01 6.18
N GLU A 2 1.93 -18.81 7.08
CA GLU A 2 1.07 -17.61 7.11
C GLU A 2 1.83 -16.28 7.31
N ARG A 3 2.77 -16.24 8.26
CA ARG A 3 3.60 -15.03 8.50
C ARG A 3 4.41 -14.61 7.28
N SER A 4 4.91 -15.55 6.49
CA SER A 4 5.65 -15.26 5.26
C SER A 4 4.75 -14.62 4.20
N ARG A 5 3.51 -15.10 4.05
CA ARG A 5 2.52 -14.50 3.14
C ARG A 5 2.20 -13.06 3.52
N ASP A 6 1.97 -12.81 4.81
CA ASP A 6 1.70 -11.46 5.32
C ASP A 6 2.86 -10.50 5.04
N ILE A 7 4.10 -10.93 5.26
CA ILE A 7 5.30 -10.11 5.00
C ILE A 7 5.49 -9.85 3.51
N THR A 8 5.31 -10.86 2.67
CA THR A 8 5.39 -10.71 1.21
C THR A 8 4.35 -9.72 0.70
N LEU A 9 3.09 -9.87 1.13
CA LEU A 9 2.01 -8.95 0.77
C LEU A 9 2.32 -7.53 1.25
N ARG A 10 2.69 -7.35 2.52
CA ARG A 10 3.10 -6.06 3.07
C ARG A 10 4.24 -5.42 2.26
N ASN A 11 5.23 -6.19 1.85
CA ASN A 11 6.36 -5.67 1.07
C ASN A 11 5.96 -5.29 -0.36
N LEU A 12 5.02 -6.02 -0.98
CA LEU A 12 4.42 -5.62 -2.25
C LEU A 12 3.69 -4.27 -2.11
N LEU A 13 2.80 -4.15 -1.13
CA LEU A 13 2.06 -2.91 -0.86
C LEU A 13 3.00 -1.73 -0.54
N ARG A 14 4.09 -1.99 0.19
CA ARG A 14 5.14 -0.99 0.46
C ARG A 14 5.78 -0.50 -0.84
N LYS A 15 6.06 -1.38 -1.81
CA LYS A 15 6.62 -0.98 -3.10
C LYS A 15 5.65 -0.08 -3.88
N VAL A 16 4.35 -0.40 -3.86
CA VAL A 16 3.31 0.47 -4.48
C VAL A 16 3.32 1.87 -3.85
N TYR A 17 3.33 1.94 -2.52
CA TYR A 17 3.42 3.21 -1.80
C TYR A 17 4.68 4.01 -2.15
N LEU A 18 5.85 3.36 -2.21
CA LEU A 18 7.11 4.01 -2.56
C LEU A 18 7.16 4.47 -4.03
N ALA A 19 6.46 3.79 -4.94
CA ALA A 19 6.37 4.20 -6.33
C ALA A 19 5.57 5.52 -6.51
N GLY A 20 4.68 5.86 -5.57
CA GLY A 20 3.88 7.09 -5.61
C GLY A 20 4.66 8.40 -5.47
N GLY A 21 5.96 8.36 -5.16
CA GLY A 21 6.81 9.56 -5.10
C GLY A 21 6.55 10.45 -3.88
N TYR A 22 6.78 11.76 -4.05
CA TYR A 22 6.68 12.79 -3.02
C TYR A 22 5.70 13.88 -3.45
N ASP A 23 5.09 14.56 -2.48
CA ASP A 23 4.36 15.80 -2.71
C ASP A 23 5.32 16.87 -3.24
N GLU A 24 4.79 17.84 -3.99
CA GLU A 24 5.57 18.98 -4.46
C GLU A 24 6.10 19.81 -3.28
N LEU A 25 7.30 20.35 -3.44
CA LEU A 25 7.87 21.25 -2.46
C LEU A 25 7.07 22.55 -2.45
N LYS A 26 6.72 23.02 -1.26
CA LYS A 26 6.13 24.36 -1.09
C LYS A 26 7.24 25.41 -1.14
N GLU A 27 6.85 26.67 -1.37
CA GLU A 27 7.78 27.80 -1.39
C GLU A 27 8.63 27.83 -0.11
N GLY A 28 9.95 27.95 -0.27
CA GLY A 28 10.92 27.93 0.82
C GLY A 28 11.26 26.54 1.39
N GLN A 29 10.68 25.44 0.89
CA GLN A 29 11.09 24.09 1.27
C GLN A 29 12.26 23.59 0.43
N THR A 30 13.16 22.86 1.09
CA THR A 30 14.30 22.16 0.48
C THR A 30 13.97 20.69 0.21
N GLU A 31 14.78 20.03 -0.62
CA GLU A 31 14.66 18.59 -0.92
C GLU A 31 14.64 17.69 0.33
N GLN A 32 15.31 18.10 1.41
CA GLN A 32 15.35 17.36 2.67
C GLN A 32 13.99 17.35 3.40
N GLN A 33 13.09 18.27 3.05
CA GLN A 33 11.78 18.43 3.66
C GLN A 33 10.66 17.77 2.84
N ARG A 34 11.00 17.03 1.77
CA ARG A 34 10.01 16.31 0.97
C ARG A 34 9.19 15.33 1.80
N ILE A 35 7.88 15.35 1.57
CA ILE A 35 6.92 14.47 2.22
C ILE A 35 6.42 13.47 1.19
N ARG A 36 6.38 12.18 1.53
CA ARG A 36 5.81 11.14 0.67
C ARG A 36 4.33 11.41 0.39
N LYS A 37 3.91 11.18 -0.87
CA LYS A 37 2.48 11.15 -1.18
C LYS A 37 1.80 10.11 -0.31
N SER A 38 0.80 10.55 0.47
CA SER A 38 0.11 9.70 1.45
C SER A 38 -1.18 9.10 0.92
N ARG A 39 -1.73 9.64 -0.17
CA ARG A 39 -2.97 9.14 -0.78
C ARG A 39 -2.61 8.24 -1.95
N VAL A 40 -3.01 6.98 -1.88
CA VAL A 40 -2.73 5.98 -2.92
C VAL A 40 -4.04 5.38 -3.40
N PRO A 41 -4.40 5.50 -4.69
CA PRO A 41 -5.61 4.88 -5.24
C PRO A 41 -5.64 3.38 -5.03
N ILE A 42 -6.82 2.80 -4.74
CA ILE A 42 -6.98 1.33 -4.60
C ILE A 42 -6.55 0.62 -5.89
N ALA A 43 -6.84 1.20 -7.04
CA ALA A 43 -6.45 0.69 -8.35
C ALA A 43 -4.93 0.43 -8.48
N ASN A 44 -4.08 1.21 -7.81
CA ASN A 44 -2.63 1.00 -7.85
C ASN A 44 -2.23 -0.27 -7.09
N PHE A 45 -2.89 -0.55 -5.96
CA PHE A 45 -2.69 -1.79 -5.21
C PHE A 45 -3.27 -2.99 -5.97
N ALA A 46 -4.47 -2.83 -6.56
CA ALA A 46 -5.10 -3.85 -7.37
C ALA A 46 -4.21 -4.28 -8.55
N ALA A 47 -3.65 -3.31 -9.29
CA ALA A 47 -2.72 -3.57 -10.38
C ALA A 47 -1.50 -4.37 -9.92
N ALA A 48 -0.88 -3.98 -8.80
CA ALA A 48 0.28 -4.69 -8.25
C ALA A 48 -0.04 -6.12 -7.80
N LEU A 49 -1.20 -6.33 -7.18
CA LEU A 49 -1.66 -7.65 -6.75
C LEU A 49 -1.92 -8.56 -7.95
N ARG A 50 -2.67 -8.07 -8.95
CA ARG A 50 -2.97 -8.81 -10.18
C ARG A 50 -1.69 -9.17 -10.96
N MET A 51 -0.69 -8.29 -10.99
CA MET A 51 0.63 -8.62 -11.56
C MET A 51 1.39 -9.68 -10.75
N GLY A 52 1.31 -9.63 -9.42
CA GLY A 52 2.00 -10.58 -8.53
C GLY A 52 1.38 -11.98 -8.53
N THR A 53 0.07 -12.09 -8.80
CA THR A 53 -0.67 -13.37 -8.82
C THR A 53 -0.87 -13.94 -10.22
N ALA A 54 -0.57 -13.18 -11.29
CA ALA A 54 -0.73 -13.61 -12.68
C ALA A 54 0.01 -14.92 -13.05
N GLY A 55 0.96 -15.38 -12.24
CA GLY A 55 1.68 -16.65 -12.45
C GLY A 55 1.02 -17.88 -11.82
N GLU A 56 0.01 -17.74 -10.96
CA GLU A 56 -0.53 -18.87 -10.17
C GLU A 56 -1.63 -19.68 -10.88
N GLY A 57 -1.93 -19.40 -12.15
CA GLY A 57 -2.84 -20.23 -12.96
C GLY A 57 -4.31 -20.26 -12.48
N SER A 58 -4.68 -19.49 -11.46
CA SER A 58 -6.03 -19.47 -10.90
C SER A 58 -7.04 -18.71 -11.76
N GLY A 59 -6.58 -17.90 -12.73
CA GLY A 59 -7.43 -17.11 -13.64
C GLY A 59 -8.33 -16.07 -12.97
N GLN A 60 -8.36 -16.04 -11.63
CA GLN A 60 -9.26 -15.19 -10.86
C GLN A 60 -8.64 -13.80 -10.72
N VAL A 61 -9.27 -12.83 -11.40
CA VAL A 61 -8.94 -11.42 -11.25
C VAL A 61 -9.41 -10.98 -9.87
N LEU A 62 -8.48 -10.49 -9.05
CA LEU A 62 -8.80 -9.99 -7.73
C LEU A 62 -9.69 -8.75 -7.85
N GLU A 63 -10.90 -8.79 -7.27
CA GLU A 63 -11.87 -7.69 -7.31
C GLU A 63 -11.46 -6.56 -6.35
N ASP A 64 -11.98 -5.35 -6.55
CA ASP A 64 -11.57 -4.19 -5.75
C ASP A 64 -11.99 -4.34 -4.28
N GLU A 65 -13.12 -5.02 -4.02
CA GLU A 65 -13.59 -5.40 -2.68
C GLU A 65 -12.64 -6.38 -1.98
N GLU A 66 -12.09 -7.33 -2.73
CA GLU A 66 -11.07 -8.27 -2.22
C GLU A 66 -9.76 -7.55 -1.92
N VAL A 67 -9.35 -6.61 -2.78
CA VAL A 67 -8.19 -5.74 -2.55
C VAL A 67 -8.38 -4.91 -1.28
N GLU A 68 -9.54 -4.30 -1.10
CA GLU A 68 -9.88 -3.58 0.14
C GLU A 68 -9.79 -4.48 1.37
N CYS A 69 -10.31 -5.71 1.29
CA CYS A 69 -10.24 -6.68 2.37
C CYS A 69 -8.79 -7.01 2.75
N LEU A 70 -7.92 -7.25 1.77
CA LEU A 70 -6.49 -7.47 1.99
C LEU A 70 -5.81 -6.25 2.63
N LEU A 71 -6.11 -5.04 2.16
CA LEU A 71 -5.58 -3.80 2.72
C LEU A 71 -6.03 -3.60 4.17
N ALA A 72 -7.31 -3.81 4.45
CA ALA A 72 -7.88 -3.72 5.80
C ALA A 72 -7.20 -4.70 6.75
N ASN A 73 -6.95 -5.94 6.31
CA ASN A 73 -6.22 -6.94 7.09
C ASN A 73 -4.78 -6.50 7.40
N GLN A 74 -4.06 -5.90 6.46
CA GLN A 74 -2.69 -5.40 6.70
C GLN A 74 -2.67 -4.21 7.66
N ILE A 75 -3.69 -3.35 7.62
CA ILE A 75 -3.87 -2.24 8.57
C ILE A 75 -4.18 -2.79 9.97
N TYR A 76 -5.13 -3.71 10.08
CA TYR A 76 -5.53 -4.34 11.33
C TYR A 76 -4.36 -5.07 12.00
N LYS A 77 -3.56 -5.82 11.22
CA LYS A 77 -2.35 -6.51 11.71
C LYS A 77 -1.19 -5.57 12.06
N GLY A 78 -1.33 -4.26 11.87
CA GLY A 78 -0.29 -3.27 12.15
C GLY A 78 0.92 -3.33 11.20
N LEU A 79 0.82 -4.09 10.11
CA LEU A 79 1.86 -4.23 9.10
C LEU A 79 1.90 -3.02 8.15
N MET A 80 0.79 -2.26 8.12
CA MET A 80 0.58 -1.04 7.35
C MET A 80 -0.19 -0.03 8.23
N LYS A 81 0.09 1.27 8.12
CA LYS A 81 -0.59 2.33 8.90
C LYS A 81 -1.30 3.31 7.97
N GLY A 82 -2.61 3.43 8.13
CA GLY A 82 -3.48 4.30 7.33
C GLY A 82 -4.95 3.95 7.51
N TYR A 83 -5.81 4.49 6.66
CA TYR A 83 -7.23 4.13 6.57
C TYR A 83 -7.70 4.09 5.12
N ILE A 84 -8.76 3.31 4.85
CA ILE A 84 -9.41 3.23 3.53
C ILE A 84 -10.47 4.33 3.45
N SER A 85 -10.37 5.17 2.43
CA SER A 85 -11.36 6.21 2.10
C SER A 85 -12.23 5.72 0.95
N ARG A 86 -13.30 4.98 1.26
CA ARG A 86 -14.19 4.38 0.26
C ARG A 86 -14.81 5.41 -0.70
N GLU A 87 -15.23 6.55 -0.17
CA GLU A 87 -15.79 7.67 -0.97
C GLU A 87 -14.84 8.13 -2.09
N HIS A 88 -13.53 8.05 -1.86
CA HIS A 88 -12.52 8.52 -2.79
C HIS A 88 -11.72 7.38 -3.44
N ASN A 89 -12.12 6.12 -3.21
CA ASN A 89 -11.48 4.92 -3.75
C ASN A 89 -9.95 4.91 -3.58
N MET A 90 -9.48 5.26 -2.36
CA MET A 90 -8.06 5.37 -2.04
C MET A 90 -7.73 4.97 -0.60
N VAL A 91 -6.47 4.65 -0.35
CA VAL A 91 -5.91 4.49 0.99
C VAL A 91 -5.15 5.75 1.37
N VAL A 92 -5.43 6.28 2.56
CA VAL A 92 -4.70 7.40 3.16
C VAL A 92 -3.71 6.85 4.17
N MET A 93 -2.43 6.87 3.79
CA MET A 93 -1.28 6.34 4.51
C MET A 93 -0.78 7.31 5.57
N ASN A 94 -0.23 6.79 6.66
CA ASN A 94 0.49 7.62 7.62
C ASN A 94 1.75 8.22 6.97
N LYS A 95 1.90 9.55 7.03
CA LYS A 95 3.06 10.28 6.46
C LYS A 95 4.39 9.88 7.10
N LYS A 96 4.38 9.42 8.35
CA LYS A 96 5.57 8.95 9.06
C LYS A 96 5.37 7.50 9.47
N GLY A 97 6.19 6.60 8.93
CA GLY A 97 6.15 5.19 9.32
C GLY A 97 4.92 4.43 8.81
N ALA A 98 4.50 4.68 7.56
CA ALA A 98 3.44 3.93 6.87
C ALA A 98 3.61 2.39 6.95
N PHE A 99 4.84 1.91 7.04
CA PHE A 99 5.18 0.48 7.15
C PHE A 99 6.20 0.28 8.30
N PRO A 100 5.74 -0.08 9.52
CA PRO A 100 6.61 -0.31 10.69
C PRO A 100 7.58 -1.48 10.48
N GLY A 101 8.72 -1.53 11.18
CA GLY A 101 9.65 -2.67 11.08
C GLY A 101 8.98 -4.02 11.37
N THR A 102 9.32 -5.06 10.63
CA THR A 102 8.73 -6.41 10.77
C THR A 102 9.42 -7.28 11.83
N GLY A 103 10.62 -6.89 12.29
CA GLY A 103 11.40 -7.64 13.28
C GLY A 103 11.82 -9.03 12.81
N VAL A 104 11.98 -9.21 11.49
CA VAL A 104 12.40 -10.44 10.82
C VAL A 104 13.55 -10.12 9.90
#